data_AF-A0A813HSF6-F1
#
_entry.id   AF-A0A813HSF6-F1
#
_cell.length_a   1.000
_cell.length_b   1.000
_cell.length_c   1.000
_cell.angle_alpha   90.00
_cell.angle_beta   90.00
_cell.angle_gamma   90.00
#
_symmetry.space_group_name_H-M   'P 1'
#
loop_
_entity.id
_entity.type
_entity.pdbx_description
1 polymer ?
#
loop_
_entity_poly.entity_id
_entity_poly.type
_entity_poly.pdbx_seq_one_letter_code
_entity_poly.pdbx_strand_id
1 'polypeptide(L)'
;MISRCLPAFVMIACAYAAAQVWQEIAYPSTEAEKHQIIVSPQITLSSGISESLSYTTLYRTNQSFGAHKTGRITDTSGKVVFTQAADVSKTAVEEISQSPDFTSILQANGKIYSVTHFESPSPGAADVSELARNSATGKLTVKSSQPLDFSADGGVWKPCAGSVTPWGTHLGSEEYEPNARVFHAVANQAVNFASAAFSSQGEAVSFLRYFGEYKQASGVTPTSMRAAGFYPYSYAWAWEAKMNPDGTATATKHYALGRHSWELGYVMPDSKTVYGTDDGANVFFSKFVAKVAGDLSAGTVYCAKFAQTSAAGSEASALLPF
;
A
#
# COMPACT_ATOMS: atom_id res chain seq x y z
N MET A 1 -45.33 -51.33 -3.56
CA MET A 1 -44.84 -50.23 -2.71
C MET A 1 -43.33 -50.32 -2.63
N ILE A 2 -42.62 -49.40 -3.28
CA ILE A 2 -41.31 -48.81 -2.99
C ILE A 2 -41.08 -47.91 -4.20
N SER A 3 -41.49 -46.65 -4.05
CA SER A 3 -41.31 -45.61 -5.06
C SER A 3 -39.87 -45.11 -4.95
N ARG A 4 -39.13 -45.16 -6.06
CA ARG A 4 -37.81 -44.55 -6.17
C ARG A 4 -37.99 -43.04 -6.37
N CYS A 5 -37.82 -42.25 -5.30
CA CYS A 5 -37.58 -40.82 -5.43
C CYS A 5 -36.08 -40.60 -5.67
N LEU A 6 -35.72 -40.17 -6.89
CA LEU A 6 -34.46 -39.47 -7.11
C LEU A 6 -34.55 -38.08 -6.45
N PRO A 7 -33.55 -37.62 -5.69
CA PRO A 7 -33.47 -36.21 -5.33
C PRO A 7 -33.01 -35.43 -6.57
N ALA A 8 -33.91 -34.60 -7.09
CA ALA A 8 -33.53 -33.55 -8.03
C ALA A 8 -32.63 -32.55 -7.29
N PHE A 9 -31.34 -32.53 -7.63
CA PHE A 9 -30.46 -31.42 -7.29
C PHE A 9 -30.90 -30.22 -8.13
N VAL A 10 -31.74 -29.37 -7.56
CA VAL A 10 -31.94 -28.01 -8.07
C VAL A 10 -30.67 -27.24 -7.73
N MET A 11 -29.76 -27.10 -8.69
CA MET A 11 -28.80 -26.00 -8.65
C MET A 11 -29.62 -24.71 -8.73
N ILE A 12 -29.84 -24.07 -7.58
CA ILE A 12 -30.20 -22.66 -7.58
C ILE A 12 -28.93 -21.94 -8.04
N ALA A 13 -28.87 -21.65 -9.35
CA ALA A 13 -27.96 -20.64 -9.85
C ALA A 13 -28.31 -19.36 -9.08
N CYS A 14 -27.43 -18.96 -8.16
CA CYS A 14 -27.52 -17.67 -7.53
C CYS A 14 -27.28 -16.66 -8.66
N ALA A 15 -28.37 -16.11 -9.19
CA ALA A 15 -28.31 -15.04 -10.17
C ALA A 15 -27.48 -13.92 -9.53
N TYR A 16 -26.33 -13.61 -10.13
CA TYR A 16 -25.64 -12.37 -9.86
C TYR A 16 -26.63 -11.24 -10.18
N ALA A 17 -27.23 -10.66 -9.13
CA ALA A 17 -28.13 -9.53 -9.26
C ALA A 17 -27.30 -8.28 -9.56
N ALA A 18 -26.84 -8.18 -10.80
CA ALA A 18 -26.01 -7.10 -11.29
C ALA A 18 -26.88 -5.93 -11.77
N ALA A 19 -27.24 -5.05 -10.83
CA ALA A 19 -27.34 -3.60 -11.04
C ALA A 19 -27.56 -2.92 -9.67
N GLN A 20 -26.51 -2.33 -9.12
CA GLN A 20 -26.66 -1.27 -8.12
C GLN A 20 -26.68 0.05 -8.90
N VAL A 21 -27.74 0.84 -8.73
CA VAL A 21 -27.83 2.16 -9.37
C VAL A 21 -27.43 3.21 -8.33
N TRP A 22 -26.31 3.86 -8.60
CA TRP A 22 -25.85 5.01 -7.83
C TRP A 22 -26.48 6.27 -8.40
N GLN A 23 -26.89 7.19 -7.52
CA GLN A 23 -27.14 8.54 -7.99
C GLN A 23 -25.79 9.20 -8.27
N GLU A 24 -25.54 9.55 -9.53
CA GLU A 24 -24.34 10.26 -9.94
C GLU A 24 -24.23 11.62 -9.24
N ILE A 25 -22.99 12.02 -8.95
CA ILE A 25 -22.65 13.35 -8.43
C ILE A 25 -21.97 14.16 -9.51
N ALA A 26 -22.13 15.48 -9.46
CA ALA A 26 -21.41 16.37 -10.37
C ALA A 26 -19.90 16.37 -10.07
N TYR A 27 -19.09 16.55 -11.10
CA TYR A 27 -17.67 16.82 -10.95
C TYR A 27 -17.45 18.12 -10.15
N PRO A 28 -16.52 18.16 -9.16
CA PRO A 28 -16.21 19.37 -8.41
C PRO A 28 -15.51 20.41 -9.30
N SER A 29 -16.22 21.48 -9.64
CA SER A 29 -15.76 22.53 -10.57
C SER A 29 -15.15 23.75 -9.89
N THR A 30 -15.42 23.94 -8.60
CA THR A 30 -14.92 25.07 -7.79
C THR A 30 -13.91 24.62 -6.74
N GLU A 31 -13.07 25.55 -6.27
CA GLU A 31 -12.12 25.28 -5.17
C GLU A 31 -12.83 24.88 -3.87
N ALA A 32 -14.04 25.38 -3.62
CA ALA A 32 -14.82 24.95 -2.46
C ALA A 32 -15.26 23.50 -2.58
N GLU A 33 -15.75 23.08 -3.77
CA GLU A 33 -16.17 21.70 -4.03
C GLU A 33 -15.00 20.72 -3.98
N LYS A 34 -13.83 21.10 -4.49
CA LYS A 34 -12.61 20.26 -4.44
C LYS A 34 -12.12 19.96 -3.03
N HIS A 35 -12.50 20.78 -2.04
CA HIS A 35 -12.14 20.60 -0.63
C HIS A 35 -13.28 20.01 0.23
N GLN A 36 -14.36 19.52 -0.40
CA GLN A 36 -15.47 18.87 0.30
C GLN A 36 -15.46 17.36 0.06
N ILE A 37 -15.85 16.61 1.10
CA ILE A 37 -16.18 15.20 0.94
C ILE A 37 -17.62 15.13 0.42
N ILE A 38 -17.76 14.76 -0.85
CA ILE A 38 -19.05 14.59 -1.52
C ILE A 38 -19.38 13.09 -1.53
N VAL A 39 -20.57 12.74 -1.07
CA VAL A 39 -21.09 11.36 -1.10
C VAL A 39 -22.28 11.33 -2.03
N SER A 40 -22.40 10.27 -2.84
CA SER A 40 -23.63 9.99 -3.58
C SER A 40 -24.82 10.04 -2.60
N PRO A 41 -25.92 10.76 -2.86
CA PRO A 41 -26.99 10.89 -1.87
C PRO A 41 -27.69 9.56 -1.55
N GLN A 42 -27.70 8.63 -2.50
CA GLN A 42 -28.49 7.40 -2.41
C GLN A 42 -27.88 6.28 -3.26
N ILE A 43 -27.94 5.07 -2.72
CA ILE A 43 -27.77 3.82 -3.47
C ILE A 43 -29.11 3.12 -3.59
N THR A 44 -29.42 2.57 -4.78
CA THR A 44 -30.50 1.60 -4.93
C THR A 44 -29.91 0.20 -5.09
N LEU A 45 -30.17 -0.66 -4.11
CA LEU A 45 -29.73 -2.05 -4.09
C LEU A 45 -30.52 -2.86 -5.12
N SER A 46 -29.98 -4.02 -5.52
CA SER A 46 -30.65 -4.92 -6.46
C SER A 46 -31.99 -5.47 -5.95
N SER A 47 -32.24 -5.38 -4.64
CA SER A 47 -33.54 -5.67 -4.02
C SER A 47 -34.60 -4.57 -4.24
N GLY A 48 -34.22 -3.44 -4.85
CA GLY A 48 -35.06 -2.25 -5.00
C GLY A 48 -35.11 -1.36 -3.75
N ILE A 49 -34.39 -1.71 -2.69
CA ILE A 49 -34.28 -0.88 -1.48
C ILE A 49 -33.31 0.26 -1.77
N SER A 50 -33.76 1.48 -1.50
CA SER A 50 -32.93 2.68 -1.60
C SER A 50 -32.49 3.15 -0.22
N GLU A 51 -31.20 3.39 -0.06
CA GLU A 51 -30.58 3.81 1.21
C GLU A 51 -29.83 5.12 1.02
N SER A 52 -29.97 6.03 1.97
CA SER A 52 -29.15 7.25 2.00
C SER A 52 -27.72 6.91 2.38
N LEU A 53 -26.76 7.48 1.67
CA LEU A 53 -25.36 7.28 1.98
C LEU A 53 -24.83 8.48 2.76
N SER A 54 -23.92 8.18 3.67
CA SER A 54 -23.13 9.16 4.39
C SER A 54 -21.73 8.58 4.61
N TYR A 55 -20.79 9.46 4.94
CA TYR A 55 -19.47 9.02 5.37
C TYR A 55 -19.32 9.25 6.88
N THR A 56 -18.45 8.46 7.49
CA THR A 56 -17.98 8.68 8.86
C THR A 56 -16.47 8.67 8.82
N THR A 57 -15.84 9.70 9.38
CA THR A 57 -14.39 9.68 9.61
C THR A 57 -14.04 8.60 10.64
N LEU A 58 -13.23 7.62 10.24
CA LEU A 58 -12.73 6.59 11.14
C LEU A 58 -11.65 7.17 12.09
N TYR A 59 -10.67 7.85 11.51
CA TYR A 59 -9.68 8.70 12.19
C TYR A 59 -9.00 9.64 11.17
N ARG A 60 -8.19 10.58 11.67
CA ARG A 60 -7.31 11.44 10.85
C ARG A 60 -5.85 11.11 11.11
N THR A 61 -4.95 11.49 10.21
CA THR A 61 -3.51 11.59 10.49
C THR A 61 -3.27 12.50 11.70
N ASN A 62 -2.19 12.28 12.44
CA ASN A 62 -1.85 13.02 13.67
C ASN A 62 -2.87 12.85 14.83
N GLN A 63 -3.84 11.94 14.71
CA GLN A 63 -4.77 11.63 15.80
C GLN A 63 -4.07 10.75 16.84
N SER A 64 -4.21 11.10 18.11
CA SER A 64 -3.53 10.40 19.21
C SER A 64 -4.33 9.18 19.69
N PHE A 65 -3.62 8.06 19.85
CA PHE A 65 -4.11 6.84 20.49
C PHE A 65 -3.08 6.37 21.53
N GLY A 66 -3.29 6.76 22.79
CA GLY A 66 -2.27 6.60 23.83
C GLY A 66 -1.04 7.44 23.53
N ALA A 67 0.14 6.83 23.51
CA ALA A 67 1.39 7.50 23.15
C ALA A 67 1.60 7.64 21.63
N HIS A 68 0.90 6.85 20.81
CA HIS A 68 1.03 6.86 19.35
C HIS A 68 0.20 7.97 18.70
N LYS A 69 0.64 8.43 17.53
CA LYS A 69 -0.15 9.28 16.63
C LYS A 69 -0.20 8.62 15.27
N THR A 70 -1.37 8.57 14.66
CA THR A 70 -1.56 7.96 13.34
C THR A 70 -0.69 8.63 12.27
N GLY A 71 -0.03 7.81 11.46
CA GLY A 71 0.91 8.27 10.42
C GLY A 71 2.24 8.80 10.96
N ARG A 72 2.53 8.65 12.25
CA ARG A 72 3.82 9.05 12.81
C ARG A 72 4.94 8.14 12.31
N ILE A 73 5.99 8.77 11.80
CA ILE A 73 7.19 8.07 11.37
C ILE A 73 8.05 7.70 12.58
N THR A 74 8.52 6.45 12.62
CA THR A 74 9.46 5.95 13.62
C THR A 74 10.74 5.45 12.97
N ASP A 75 11.85 5.53 13.69
CA ASP A 75 13.16 5.05 13.25
C ASP A 75 13.34 3.54 13.50
N THR A 76 14.49 2.99 13.09
CA THR A 76 14.86 1.58 13.33
C THR A 76 14.79 1.11 14.80
N SER A 77 14.76 2.04 15.77
CA SER A 77 14.65 1.76 17.21
C SER A 77 13.26 2.05 17.79
N GLY A 78 12.28 2.36 16.92
CA GLY A 78 10.92 2.73 17.31
C GLY A 78 10.80 4.14 17.89
N LYS A 79 11.84 4.98 17.78
CA LYS A 79 11.78 6.38 18.25
C LYS A 79 11.18 7.28 17.18
N VAL A 80 10.60 8.38 17.62
CA VAL A 80 9.98 9.36 16.72
C VAL A 80 11.02 10.00 15.79
N VAL A 81 10.71 10.00 14.50
CA VAL A 81 11.43 10.78 13.48
C VAL A 81 10.88 12.20 13.46
N PHE A 82 11.74 13.18 13.26
CA PHE A 82 11.40 14.60 13.23
C PHE A 82 11.66 15.17 11.83
N THR A 83 11.01 16.30 11.53
CA THR A 83 11.24 17.02 10.28
C THR A 83 12.64 17.64 10.23
N GLN A 84 13.07 18.03 9.02
CA GLN A 84 14.29 18.79 8.79
C GLN A 84 13.95 20.24 8.45
N ALA A 85 14.71 21.18 9.00
CA ALA A 85 14.66 22.58 8.56
C ALA A 85 15.42 22.73 7.22
N ALA A 86 15.31 23.92 6.60
CA ALA A 86 16.00 24.21 5.34
C ALA A 86 17.54 24.14 5.45
N ASP A 87 18.10 24.35 6.64
CA ASP A 87 19.52 24.17 6.94
C ASP A 87 19.89 22.71 7.29
N VAL A 88 18.93 21.79 7.16
CA VAL A 88 18.92 20.36 7.51
C VAL A 88 19.09 19.99 8.97
N SER A 89 19.07 20.97 9.86
CA SER A 89 19.01 20.69 11.28
C SER A 89 17.73 19.89 11.60
N LYS A 90 17.88 18.92 12.51
CA LYS A 90 16.75 18.20 13.09
C LYS A 90 15.88 19.20 13.85
N THR A 91 14.59 19.27 13.54
CA THR A 91 13.65 20.13 14.26
C THR A 91 13.04 19.40 15.46
N ALA A 92 12.21 20.12 16.22
CA ALA A 92 11.37 19.54 17.29
C ALA A 92 9.97 19.11 16.79
N VAL A 93 9.67 19.24 15.50
CA VAL A 93 8.39 18.85 14.91
C VAL A 93 8.45 17.38 14.50
N GLU A 94 7.56 16.56 15.06
CA GLU A 94 7.42 15.14 14.68
C GLU A 94 7.08 15.03 13.19
N GLU A 95 7.70 14.06 12.51
CA GLU A 95 7.32 13.73 11.13
C GLU A 95 6.04 12.88 11.16
N ILE A 96 4.95 13.44 10.65
CA ILE A 96 3.65 12.79 10.55
C ILE A 96 3.21 12.84 9.08
N SER A 97 3.09 11.66 8.47
CA SER A 97 2.55 11.54 7.12
C SER A 97 1.14 12.14 7.01
N GLN A 98 0.92 12.88 5.93
CA GLN A 98 -0.40 13.38 5.53
C GLN A 98 -0.92 12.68 4.26
N SER A 99 -0.27 11.57 3.87
CA SER A 99 -0.57 10.79 2.67
C SER A 99 -1.03 9.39 3.06
N PRO A 100 -2.21 9.23 3.71
CA PRO A 100 -2.77 7.91 3.90
C PRO A 100 -3.13 7.32 2.53
N ASP A 101 -2.79 6.06 2.33
CA ASP A 101 -3.11 5.33 1.11
C ASP A 101 -4.01 4.12 1.46
N PHE A 102 -3.71 2.94 0.93
CA PHE A 102 -4.55 1.77 1.10
C PHE A 102 -4.78 1.42 2.57
N THR A 103 -6.03 1.06 2.86
CA THR A 103 -6.47 0.59 4.16
C THR A 103 -7.24 -0.72 4.01
N SER A 104 -6.75 -1.78 4.62
CA SER A 104 -7.51 -3.04 4.75
C SER A 104 -8.32 -3.06 6.03
N ILE A 105 -9.44 -3.79 6.04
CA ILE A 105 -10.12 -4.25 7.26
C ILE A 105 -9.94 -5.76 7.36
N LEU A 106 -9.41 -6.23 8.50
CA LEU A 106 -9.08 -7.62 8.77
C LEU A 106 -9.91 -8.14 9.95
N GLN A 107 -10.30 -9.42 9.90
CA GLN A 107 -10.83 -10.14 11.06
C GLN A 107 -9.81 -11.17 11.50
N ALA A 108 -9.28 -11.02 12.70
CA ALA A 108 -8.26 -11.91 13.25
C ALA A 108 -8.43 -12.02 14.77
N ASN A 109 -8.18 -13.20 15.34
CA ASN A 109 -8.18 -13.41 16.79
C ASN A 109 -9.48 -12.91 17.49
N GLY A 110 -10.62 -13.07 16.82
CA GLY A 110 -11.93 -12.62 17.33
C GLY A 110 -12.13 -11.10 17.37
N LYS A 111 -11.23 -10.33 16.75
CA LYS A 111 -11.24 -8.86 16.70
C LYS A 111 -11.23 -8.36 15.27
N ILE A 112 -11.49 -7.06 15.11
CA ILE A 112 -11.41 -6.36 13.84
C ILE A 112 -10.19 -5.45 13.89
N TYR A 113 -9.37 -5.47 12.84
CA TYR A 113 -8.21 -4.61 12.70
C TYR A 113 -8.30 -3.83 11.40
N SER A 114 -7.62 -2.68 11.34
CA SER A 114 -7.21 -2.08 10.08
C SER A 114 -5.70 -1.99 9.99
N VAL A 115 -5.18 -2.09 8.77
CA VAL A 115 -3.79 -1.76 8.44
C VAL A 115 -3.85 -0.67 7.39
N THR A 116 -3.22 0.47 7.66
CA THR A 116 -3.29 1.67 6.82
C THR A 116 -1.89 2.12 6.45
N HIS A 117 -1.68 2.34 5.16
CA HIS A 117 -0.44 2.87 4.63
C HIS A 117 -0.33 4.37 4.78
N PHE A 118 0.91 4.83 4.85
CA PHE A 118 1.31 6.23 4.83
C PHE A 118 2.47 6.36 3.85
N GLU A 119 2.12 6.70 2.61
CA GLU A 119 2.99 6.63 1.44
C GLU A 119 4.16 7.62 1.54
N SER A 120 3.85 8.86 1.93
CA SER A 120 4.80 9.97 1.94
C SER A 120 4.72 10.81 3.23
N PRO A 121 5.77 11.53 3.63
CA PRO A 121 7.08 11.62 2.98
C PRO A 121 7.94 10.37 3.22
N SER A 122 9.07 10.24 2.51
CA SER A 122 10.08 9.22 2.82
C SER A 122 10.82 9.53 4.14
N PRO A 123 10.95 8.56 5.07
CA PRO A 123 10.50 7.17 4.99
C PRO A 123 8.98 6.99 5.19
N GLY A 124 8.39 6.02 4.50
CA GLY A 124 6.98 5.68 4.65
C GLY A 124 6.67 4.99 5.98
N ALA A 125 5.39 4.75 6.24
CA ALA A 125 4.94 4.01 7.41
C ALA A 125 3.65 3.22 7.13
N ALA A 126 3.31 2.33 8.04
CA ALA A 126 1.96 1.78 8.13
C ALA A 126 1.55 1.66 9.60
N ASP A 127 0.27 1.85 9.89
CA ASP A 127 -0.28 1.63 11.22
C ASP A 127 -1.20 0.42 11.26
N VAL A 128 -1.18 -0.28 12.39
CA VAL A 128 -2.15 -1.32 12.74
C VAL A 128 -3.08 -0.78 13.82
N SER A 129 -4.39 -0.82 13.57
CA SER A 129 -5.38 -0.28 14.49
C SER A 129 -6.43 -1.32 14.87
N GLU A 130 -6.71 -1.51 16.17
CA GLU A 130 -7.84 -2.34 16.61
C GLU A 130 -9.13 -1.53 16.50
N LEU A 131 -10.16 -2.12 15.88
CA LEU A 131 -11.47 -1.49 15.69
C LEU A 131 -12.52 -2.14 16.59
N ALA A 132 -13.37 -1.31 17.18
CA ALA A 132 -14.63 -1.74 17.79
C ALA A 132 -15.76 -1.61 16.77
N ARG A 133 -16.69 -2.56 16.75
CA ARG A 133 -17.95 -2.47 16.02
C ARG A 133 -19.10 -2.29 17.01
N ASN A 134 -19.88 -1.23 16.86
CA ASN A 134 -21.14 -1.09 17.57
C ASN A 134 -22.12 -2.19 17.10
N SER A 135 -22.65 -3.00 18.02
CA SER A 135 -23.52 -4.13 17.68
C SER A 135 -24.89 -3.72 17.14
N ALA A 136 -25.39 -2.54 17.52
CA ALA A 136 -26.69 -2.03 17.09
C ALA A 136 -26.62 -1.33 15.73
N THR A 137 -25.55 -0.55 15.49
CA THR A 137 -25.44 0.32 14.30
C THR A 137 -24.44 -0.18 13.26
N GLY A 138 -23.58 -1.14 13.62
CA GLY A 138 -22.46 -1.57 12.79
C GLY A 138 -21.32 -0.57 12.67
N LYS A 139 -21.42 0.63 13.27
CA LYS A 139 -20.40 1.68 13.19
C LYS A 139 -19.07 1.22 13.76
N LEU A 140 -17.99 1.46 13.02
CA LEU A 140 -16.62 1.20 13.45
C LEU A 140 -16.01 2.41 14.17
N THR A 141 -15.22 2.15 15.20
CA THR A 141 -14.40 3.15 15.91
C THR A 141 -13.04 2.56 16.25
N VAL A 142 -11.97 3.38 16.19
CA VAL A 142 -10.63 2.93 16.59
C VAL A 142 -10.51 2.84 18.12
N LYS A 143 -10.06 1.70 18.63
CA LYS A 143 -9.74 1.49 20.05
C LYS A 143 -8.29 1.82 20.37
N SER A 144 -7.37 1.41 19.50
CA SER A 144 -5.93 1.61 19.63
C SER A 144 -5.29 1.63 18.25
N SER A 145 -4.12 2.24 18.16
CA SER A 145 -3.31 2.29 16.94
C SER A 145 -1.84 2.28 17.32
N GLN A 146 -1.02 1.61 16.52
CA GLN A 146 0.43 1.48 16.71
C GLN A 146 1.13 1.31 15.36
N PRO A 147 2.40 1.73 15.24
CA PRO A 147 3.14 1.56 14.00
C PRO A 147 3.40 0.08 13.73
N LEU A 148 3.38 -0.31 12.46
CA LEU A 148 3.87 -1.59 11.98
C LEU A 148 5.40 -1.55 11.92
N ASP A 149 6.06 -2.57 12.49
CA ASP A 149 7.51 -2.64 12.53
C ASP A 149 8.10 -3.23 11.25
N PHE A 150 8.93 -2.43 10.57
CA PHE A 150 9.69 -2.80 9.37
C PHE A 150 11.22 -2.75 9.61
N SER A 151 11.67 -2.68 10.86
CA SER A 151 13.09 -2.53 11.21
C SER A 151 13.97 -3.67 10.68
N ALA A 152 13.42 -4.90 10.62
CA ALA A 152 14.09 -6.06 10.04
C ALA A 152 14.39 -5.92 8.54
N ASP A 153 13.62 -5.11 7.82
CA ASP A 153 13.75 -4.91 6.37
C ASP A 153 14.40 -3.57 6.00
N GLY A 154 14.84 -2.79 7.00
CA GLY A 154 15.40 -1.44 6.78
C GLY A 154 14.33 -0.38 6.46
N GLY A 155 13.12 -0.59 6.96
CA GLY A 155 11.97 0.32 6.79
C GLY A 155 11.07 -0.05 5.61
N VAL A 156 10.01 0.74 5.44
CA VAL A 156 9.08 0.62 4.31
C VAL A 156 9.18 1.85 3.42
N TRP A 157 9.27 1.62 2.11
CA TRP A 157 9.41 2.66 1.09
C TRP A 157 8.09 2.84 0.35
N LYS A 158 7.52 4.05 0.41
CA LYS A 158 6.28 4.41 -0.30
C LYS A 158 5.24 3.30 -0.35
N PRO A 159 4.67 2.92 0.81
CA PRO A 159 3.60 1.96 0.82
C PRO A 159 2.36 2.57 0.14
N CYS A 160 2.03 2.08 -1.05
CA CYS A 160 0.96 2.62 -1.92
C CYS A 160 -0.32 1.79 -1.75
N ALA A 161 -0.70 0.99 -2.75
CA ALA A 161 -1.93 0.23 -2.71
C ALA A 161 -1.79 -1.12 -1.96
N GLY A 162 -2.86 -1.90 -1.96
CA GLY A 162 -2.84 -3.22 -1.34
C GLY A 162 -4.16 -3.97 -1.46
N SER A 163 -4.18 -5.19 -0.94
CA SER A 163 -5.36 -6.05 -0.90
C SER A 163 -5.43 -6.87 0.38
N VAL A 164 -6.54 -7.59 0.56
CA VAL A 164 -6.68 -8.62 1.59
C VAL A 164 -6.54 -9.97 0.93
N THR A 165 -5.61 -10.79 1.42
CA THR A 165 -5.38 -12.14 0.89
C THR A 165 -6.58 -13.06 1.20
N PRO A 166 -6.76 -14.16 0.46
CA PRO A 166 -7.77 -15.18 0.77
C PRO A 166 -7.66 -15.78 2.18
N TRP A 167 -6.50 -15.68 2.82
CA TRP A 167 -6.26 -16.15 4.19
C TRP A 167 -6.33 -15.03 5.25
N GLY A 168 -6.87 -13.86 4.88
CA GLY A 168 -7.27 -12.82 5.83
C GLY A 168 -6.12 -11.97 6.37
N THR A 169 -5.04 -11.84 5.61
CA THR A 169 -3.90 -10.94 5.92
C THR A 169 -3.90 -9.75 4.97
N HIS A 170 -3.18 -8.70 5.37
CA HIS A 170 -2.99 -7.52 4.54
C HIS A 170 -1.80 -7.73 3.62
N LEU A 171 -1.97 -7.57 2.31
CA LEU A 171 -0.89 -7.57 1.32
C LEU A 171 -0.71 -6.13 0.79
N GLY A 172 0.37 -5.48 1.19
CA GLY A 172 0.75 -4.14 0.75
C GLY A 172 1.89 -4.17 -0.27
N SER A 173 2.24 -2.99 -0.77
CA SER A 173 3.26 -2.77 -1.80
C SER A 173 4.28 -1.70 -1.40
N GLU A 174 5.34 -1.57 -2.18
CA GLU A 174 6.30 -0.47 -2.17
C GLU A 174 6.49 0.01 -3.63
N GLU A 175 6.35 1.30 -3.88
CA GLU A 175 6.46 1.88 -5.24
C GLU A 175 7.57 2.93 -5.40
N TYR A 176 7.83 3.34 -6.64
CA TYR A 176 8.79 4.38 -7.04
C TYR A 176 10.13 4.26 -6.32
N GLU A 177 10.75 3.08 -6.41
CA GLU A 177 11.90 2.78 -5.59
C GLU A 177 13.16 3.56 -6.00
N PRO A 178 14.16 3.66 -5.09
CA PRO A 178 15.46 4.19 -5.47
C PRO A 178 16.06 3.37 -6.61
N ASN A 179 16.55 4.04 -7.64
CA ASN A 179 17.15 3.40 -8.79
C ASN A 179 18.51 2.81 -8.41
N ALA A 180 18.51 1.54 -7.99
CA ALA A 180 19.69 0.84 -7.48
C ALA A 180 20.86 0.79 -8.49
N ARG A 181 20.59 0.92 -9.80
CA ARG A 181 21.64 0.98 -10.83
C ARG A 181 22.51 2.22 -10.66
N VAL A 182 21.92 3.36 -10.30
CA VAL A 182 22.64 4.61 -10.05
C VAL A 182 23.60 4.42 -8.87
N PHE A 183 23.11 3.86 -7.77
CA PHE A 183 23.91 3.58 -6.58
C PHE A 183 25.08 2.64 -6.87
N HIS A 184 24.85 1.61 -7.70
CA HIS A 184 25.88 0.64 -8.09
C HIS A 184 26.94 1.28 -9.00
N ALA A 185 26.55 2.08 -9.99
CA ALA A 185 27.45 2.66 -10.98
C ALA A 185 28.56 3.54 -10.37
N VAL A 186 28.25 4.23 -9.26
CA VAL A 186 29.18 5.12 -8.57
C VAL A 186 29.58 4.62 -7.18
N ALA A 187 29.29 3.35 -6.84
CA ALA A 187 29.45 2.80 -5.49
C ALA A 187 30.88 2.91 -4.93
N ASN A 188 31.88 2.93 -5.82
CA ASN A 188 33.32 3.01 -5.51
C ASN A 188 33.94 4.39 -5.82
N GLN A 189 33.10 5.38 -6.14
CA GLN A 189 33.56 6.72 -6.48
C GLN A 189 33.26 7.69 -5.32
N ALA A 190 34.08 8.73 -5.16
CA ALA A 190 33.85 9.80 -4.20
C ALA A 190 32.79 10.81 -4.74
N VAL A 191 31.59 10.30 -5.07
CA VAL A 191 30.48 11.08 -5.61
C VAL A 191 29.45 11.29 -4.51
N ASN A 192 29.06 12.55 -4.29
CA ASN A 192 27.99 12.89 -3.35
C ASN A 192 26.62 12.96 -4.03
N PHE A 193 25.56 12.91 -3.21
CA PHE A 193 24.17 12.94 -3.67
C PHE A 193 23.71 14.28 -4.25
N ALA A 194 24.50 15.35 -4.10
CA ALA A 194 24.22 16.63 -4.77
C ALA A 194 24.64 16.64 -6.25
N SER A 195 25.37 15.62 -6.71
CA SER A 195 25.79 15.51 -8.11
C SER A 195 24.61 15.18 -9.04
N ALA A 196 24.75 15.52 -10.33
CA ALA A 196 23.75 15.24 -11.36
C ALA A 196 23.41 13.74 -11.50
N ALA A 197 24.29 12.84 -11.05
CA ALA A 197 24.05 11.40 -11.06
C ALA A 197 22.86 10.99 -10.19
N PHE A 198 22.54 11.78 -9.15
CA PHE A 198 21.49 11.48 -8.16
C PHE A 198 20.30 12.45 -8.21
N SER A 199 20.14 13.22 -9.30
CA SER A 199 19.10 14.24 -9.43
C SER A 199 17.66 13.71 -9.22
N SER A 200 17.43 12.41 -9.49
CA SER A 200 16.15 11.73 -9.26
C SER A 200 16.10 10.89 -7.98
N GLN A 201 17.13 10.97 -7.11
CA GLN A 201 17.29 10.10 -5.94
C GLN A 201 17.22 10.87 -4.61
N GLY A 202 16.63 12.07 -4.62
CA GLY A 202 16.58 12.96 -3.46
C GLY A 202 15.88 12.34 -2.25
N GLU A 203 14.81 11.57 -2.48
CA GLU A 203 14.08 10.90 -1.40
C GLU A 203 14.92 9.89 -0.62
N ALA A 204 15.93 9.30 -1.24
CA ALA A 204 16.83 8.37 -0.54
C ALA A 204 17.61 9.08 0.56
N VAL A 205 17.94 10.37 0.38
CA VAL A 205 18.56 11.20 1.41
C VAL A 205 17.56 11.49 2.54
N SER A 206 16.31 11.81 2.22
CA SER A 206 15.25 12.03 3.23
C SER A 206 14.97 10.78 4.05
N PHE A 207 15.08 9.60 3.44
CA PHE A 207 14.89 8.30 4.09
C PHE A 207 15.94 8.01 5.16
N LEU A 208 17.14 8.61 5.09
CA LEU A 208 18.21 8.41 6.08
C LEU A 208 17.78 8.75 7.52
N ARG A 209 16.74 9.55 7.69
CA ARG A 209 16.15 9.85 9.00
C ARG A 209 15.59 8.60 9.69
N TYR A 210 15.18 7.58 8.93
CA TYR A 210 14.81 6.26 9.46
C TYR A 210 15.97 5.58 10.21
N PHE A 211 17.21 5.88 9.81
CA PHE A 211 18.43 5.41 10.45
C PHE A 211 19.00 6.42 11.46
N GLY A 212 18.24 7.46 11.81
CA GLY A 212 18.65 8.52 12.73
C GLY A 212 19.58 9.58 12.12
N GLU A 213 19.81 9.54 10.81
CA GLU A 213 20.75 10.42 10.11
C GLU A 213 20.02 11.61 9.47
N TYR A 214 20.38 12.83 9.88
CA TYR A 214 19.84 14.09 9.37
C TYR A 214 20.94 14.78 8.55
N LYS A 215 20.94 14.61 7.22
CA LYS A 215 22.03 15.03 6.33
C LYS A 215 21.54 15.79 5.09
N GLN A 216 22.41 16.64 4.54
CA GLN A 216 22.25 17.22 3.19
C GLN A 216 22.80 16.26 2.14
N ALA A 217 22.25 16.30 0.93
CA ALA A 217 22.73 15.53 -0.21
C ALA A 217 24.24 15.73 -0.50
N SER A 218 24.78 16.94 -0.30
CA SER A 218 26.19 17.25 -0.51
C SER A 218 27.15 16.52 0.44
N GLY A 219 26.65 16.13 1.63
CA GLY A 219 27.39 15.39 2.66
C GLY A 219 27.12 13.90 2.69
N VAL A 220 26.32 13.38 1.75
CA VAL A 220 25.95 11.97 1.66
C VAL A 220 26.62 11.35 0.44
N THR A 221 27.18 10.16 0.63
CA THR A 221 27.76 9.31 -0.43
C THR A 221 27.11 7.93 -0.39
N PRO A 222 27.18 7.12 -1.46
CA PRO A 222 26.71 5.73 -1.41
C PRO A 222 27.34 4.92 -0.27
N THR A 223 28.61 5.18 0.05
CA THR A 223 29.31 4.53 1.16
C THR A 223 28.72 4.92 2.52
N SER A 224 28.45 6.21 2.76
CA SER A 224 27.84 6.65 4.01
C SER A 224 26.40 6.16 4.17
N MET A 225 25.63 6.06 3.08
CA MET A 225 24.28 5.47 3.12
C MET A 225 24.31 3.99 3.51
N ARG A 226 25.22 3.20 2.90
CA ARG A 226 25.40 1.79 3.28
C ARG A 226 25.84 1.65 4.74
N ALA A 227 26.73 2.52 5.21
CA ALA A 227 27.17 2.52 6.60
C ALA A 227 26.03 2.83 7.58
N ALA A 228 25.06 3.66 7.18
CA ALA A 228 23.84 3.92 7.96
C ALA A 228 22.82 2.77 7.91
N GLY A 229 22.95 1.84 6.96
CA GLY A 229 22.02 0.70 6.79
C GLY A 229 21.04 0.84 5.62
N PHE A 230 21.17 1.88 4.78
CA PHE A 230 20.32 2.04 3.60
C PHE A 230 20.87 1.23 2.42
N TYR A 231 20.04 0.34 1.88
CA TYR A 231 20.34 -0.45 0.69
C TYR A 231 19.20 -0.32 -0.32
N PRO A 232 19.43 0.19 -1.55
CA PRO A 232 18.35 0.45 -2.51
C PRO A 232 17.62 -0.82 -2.98
N TYR A 233 18.26 -1.98 -2.87
CA TYR A 233 17.63 -3.28 -3.17
C TYR A 233 16.71 -3.80 -2.05
N SER A 234 16.72 -3.18 -0.87
CA SER A 234 15.80 -3.53 0.21
C SER A 234 14.37 -3.06 -0.04
N TYR A 235 14.13 -2.26 -1.08
CA TYR A 235 12.84 -1.64 -1.40
C TYR A 235 12.29 -2.09 -2.76
N ALA A 236 11.03 -1.75 -3.05
CA ALA A 236 10.22 -2.19 -4.21
C ALA A 236 9.73 -3.65 -4.10
N TRP A 237 9.23 -4.01 -2.92
CA TRP A 237 8.69 -5.34 -2.66
C TRP A 237 7.26 -5.26 -2.16
N ALA A 238 6.43 -6.19 -2.62
CA ALA A 238 5.20 -6.52 -1.91
C ALA A 238 5.54 -7.07 -0.51
N TRP A 239 4.73 -6.71 0.48
CA TRP A 239 4.89 -7.13 1.86
C TRP A 239 3.54 -7.51 2.46
N GLU A 240 3.55 -8.41 3.44
CA GLU A 240 2.33 -8.91 4.07
C GLU A 240 2.36 -8.66 5.58
N ALA A 241 1.28 -8.08 6.11
CA ALA A 241 1.06 -7.95 7.54
C ALA A 241 0.09 -9.01 8.04
N LYS A 242 0.58 -9.82 8.98
CA LYS A 242 -0.20 -10.84 9.67
C LYS A 242 -0.43 -10.44 11.13
N MET A 243 -1.69 -10.44 11.55
CA MET A 243 -2.08 -10.13 12.93
C MET A 243 -1.65 -11.23 13.91
N ASN A 244 -1.00 -10.81 15.00
CA ASN A 244 -0.58 -11.67 16.09
C ASN A 244 -1.67 -11.76 17.19
N PRO A 245 -1.70 -12.82 18.01
CA PRO A 245 -2.69 -12.98 19.09
C PRO A 245 -2.68 -11.86 20.14
N ASP A 246 -1.54 -11.19 20.34
CA ASP A 246 -1.38 -10.07 21.27
C ASP A 246 -1.90 -8.73 20.73
N GLY A 247 -2.35 -8.69 19.46
CA GLY A 247 -2.85 -7.49 18.80
C GLY A 247 -1.77 -6.69 18.06
N THR A 248 -0.51 -7.12 18.08
CA THR A 248 0.53 -6.64 17.15
C THR A 248 0.38 -7.28 15.77
N ALA A 249 1.17 -6.84 14.80
CA ALA A 249 1.29 -7.54 13.52
C ALA A 249 2.75 -7.70 13.14
N THR A 250 3.05 -8.73 12.37
CA THR A 250 4.36 -8.98 11.78
C THR A 250 4.30 -8.69 10.29
N ALA A 251 5.19 -7.83 9.81
CA ALA A 251 5.41 -7.58 8.40
C ALA A 251 6.39 -8.62 7.81
N THR A 252 6.21 -8.99 6.55
CA THR A 252 7.13 -9.88 5.82
C THR A 252 7.20 -9.47 4.36
N LYS A 253 8.41 -9.18 3.85
CA LYS A 253 8.62 -8.93 2.42
C LYS A 253 8.59 -10.23 1.60
N HIS A 254 7.84 -10.21 0.51
CA HIS A 254 7.67 -11.35 -0.39
C HIS A 254 8.59 -11.25 -1.61
N TYR A 255 9.88 -11.47 -1.38
CA TYR A 255 10.92 -11.36 -2.41
C TYR A 255 10.67 -12.23 -3.65
N ALA A 256 10.01 -13.38 -3.50
CA ALA A 256 9.71 -14.29 -4.61
C ALA A 256 8.71 -13.73 -5.63
N LEU A 257 7.95 -12.69 -5.27
CA LEU A 257 7.04 -12.00 -6.20
C LEU A 257 7.79 -11.11 -7.20
N GLY A 258 9.07 -10.80 -6.93
CA GLY A 258 9.92 -9.96 -7.77
C GLY A 258 9.89 -8.48 -7.39
N ARG A 259 10.96 -7.77 -7.76
CA ARG A 259 11.18 -6.35 -7.43
C ARG A 259 10.71 -5.44 -8.56
N HIS A 260 9.80 -4.53 -8.26
CA HIS A 260 9.31 -3.48 -9.16
C HIS A 260 8.54 -2.41 -8.38
N SER A 261 8.16 -1.32 -9.04
CA SER A 261 7.30 -0.28 -8.47
C SER A 261 5.90 -0.84 -8.27
N TRP A 262 5.61 -1.51 -7.15
CA TRP A 262 4.33 -2.20 -6.99
C TRP A 262 3.20 -1.22 -6.72
N GLU A 263 2.18 -1.18 -7.57
CA GLU A 263 0.89 -0.56 -7.21
C GLU A 263 0.12 -1.52 -6.32
N LEU A 264 -0.47 -2.57 -6.91
CA LEU A 264 -1.36 -3.52 -6.25
C LEU A 264 -0.92 -4.96 -6.51
N GLY A 265 -0.71 -5.73 -5.44
CA GLY A 265 -0.70 -7.18 -5.48
C GLY A 265 -2.10 -7.74 -5.18
N TYR A 266 -2.63 -8.61 -6.02
CA TYR A 266 -3.92 -9.27 -5.81
C TYR A 266 -3.80 -10.79 -5.87
N VAL A 267 -4.04 -11.44 -4.73
CA VAL A 267 -4.02 -12.90 -4.63
C VAL A 267 -5.37 -13.47 -5.06
N MET A 268 -5.34 -14.36 -6.04
CA MET A 268 -6.53 -15.00 -6.58
C MET A 268 -7.11 -16.05 -5.60
N PRO A 269 -8.40 -16.43 -5.75
CA PRO A 269 -9.05 -17.41 -4.87
C PRO A 269 -8.40 -18.80 -4.80
N ASP A 270 -7.55 -19.16 -5.76
CA ASP A 270 -6.76 -20.40 -5.73
C ASP A 270 -5.65 -20.38 -4.66
N SER A 271 -5.46 -19.24 -3.99
CA SER A 271 -4.43 -18.98 -2.97
C SER A 271 -3.00 -19.21 -3.47
N LYS A 272 -2.78 -19.14 -4.80
CA LYS A 272 -1.48 -19.38 -5.43
C LYS A 272 -1.09 -18.29 -6.41
N THR A 273 -2.06 -17.84 -7.19
CA THR A 273 -1.81 -16.89 -8.27
C THR A 273 -1.88 -15.47 -7.71
N VAL A 274 -0.84 -14.68 -7.94
CA VAL A 274 -0.82 -13.25 -7.62
C VAL A 274 -0.67 -12.47 -8.91
N TYR A 275 -1.59 -11.54 -9.16
CA TYR A 275 -1.40 -10.54 -10.21
C TYR A 275 -0.80 -9.27 -9.60
N GLY A 276 0.13 -8.67 -10.32
CA GLY A 276 0.81 -7.44 -9.91
C GLY A 276 0.90 -6.45 -11.06
N THR A 277 0.89 -5.17 -10.71
CA THR A 277 1.11 -4.05 -11.63
C THR A 277 2.33 -3.26 -11.20
N ASP A 278 3.14 -2.86 -12.18
CA ASP A 278 4.19 -1.86 -12.00
C ASP A 278 3.59 -0.46 -12.22
N ASP A 279 3.75 0.45 -11.25
CA ASP A 279 3.29 1.84 -11.33
C ASP A 279 4.33 2.73 -12.00
N GLY A 280 4.36 2.66 -13.32
CA GLY A 280 5.29 3.43 -14.13
C GLY A 280 4.84 3.55 -15.59
N ALA A 281 5.50 4.43 -16.33
CA ALA A 281 5.25 4.55 -17.77
C ALA A 281 5.94 3.42 -18.54
N ASN A 282 5.20 2.73 -19.43
CA ASN A 282 5.73 1.67 -20.30
C ASN A 282 6.37 0.49 -19.55
N VAL A 283 5.79 0.13 -18.42
CA VAL A 283 6.23 -0.97 -17.56
C VAL A 283 5.44 -2.25 -17.83
N PHE A 284 5.33 -3.17 -16.88
CA PHE A 284 4.79 -4.50 -17.10
C PHE A 284 3.69 -4.89 -16.11
N PHE A 285 2.84 -5.81 -16.57
CA PHE A 285 1.90 -6.54 -15.73
C PHE A 285 2.52 -7.91 -15.38
N SER A 286 2.55 -8.25 -14.10
CA SER A 286 3.18 -9.46 -13.58
C SER A 286 2.13 -10.49 -13.13
N LYS A 287 2.51 -11.76 -13.22
CA LYS A 287 1.79 -12.88 -12.61
C LYS A 287 2.80 -13.73 -11.86
N PHE A 288 2.56 -14.00 -10.59
CA PHE A 288 3.27 -15.01 -9.82
C PHE A 288 2.38 -16.22 -9.59
N VAL A 289 2.95 -17.42 -9.59
CA VAL A 289 2.27 -18.66 -9.20
C VAL A 289 3.07 -19.36 -8.12
N ALA A 290 2.52 -19.41 -6.90
CA ALA A 290 3.12 -20.04 -5.74
C ALA A 290 3.25 -21.57 -5.92
N LYS A 291 4.32 -22.15 -5.37
CA LYS A 291 4.49 -23.62 -5.30
C LYS A 291 3.43 -24.24 -4.39
N VAL A 292 3.19 -23.63 -3.23
CA VAL A 292 2.26 -24.07 -2.19
C VAL A 292 1.16 -23.01 -2.02
N ALA A 293 -0.10 -23.44 -1.90
CA ALA A 293 -1.20 -22.52 -1.69
C ALA A 293 -1.08 -21.85 -0.31
N GLY A 294 -1.26 -20.53 -0.25
CA GLY A 294 -1.12 -19.74 0.97
C GLY A 294 0.33 -19.39 1.35
N ASP A 295 1.31 -19.72 0.52
CA ASP A 295 2.73 -19.47 0.79
C ASP A 295 3.40 -18.80 -0.41
N LEU A 296 3.67 -17.50 -0.29
CA LEU A 296 4.26 -16.67 -1.33
C LEU A 296 5.80 -16.70 -1.33
N SER A 297 6.44 -17.53 -0.49
CA SER A 297 7.89 -17.58 -0.36
C SER A 297 8.62 -18.24 -1.55
N ALA A 298 7.91 -19.01 -2.38
CA ALA A 298 8.48 -19.67 -3.55
C ALA A 298 7.45 -19.90 -4.66
N GLY A 299 7.84 -19.65 -5.91
CA GLY A 299 6.97 -19.80 -7.07
C GLY A 299 7.65 -19.49 -8.39
N THR A 300 6.87 -19.07 -9.37
CA THR A 300 7.36 -18.65 -10.69
C THR A 300 6.72 -17.33 -11.06
N VAL A 301 7.55 -16.35 -11.43
CA VAL A 301 7.13 -15.03 -11.93
C VAL A 301 7.04 -15.07 -13.46
N TYR A 302 6.00 -14.46 -14.00
CA TYR A 302 5.74 -14.26 -15.41
C TYR A 302 5.47 -12.78 -15.66
N CYS A 303 5.87 -12.28 -16.84
CA CYS A 303 5.48 -10.95 -17.32
C CYS A 303 4.53 -11.12 -18.50
N ALA A 304 3.49 -10.29 -18.55
CA ALA A 304 2.58 -10.29 -19.67
C ALA A 304 3.28 -9.81 -20.95
N LYS A 305 3.02 -10.52 -22.05
CA LYS A 305 3.36 -10.08 -23.40
C LYS A 305 2.06 -9.84 -24.15
N PHE A 306 1.79 -8.59 -24.47
CA PHE A 306 0.62 -8.21 -25.25
C PHE A 306 0.97 -8.17 -26.73
N ALA A 307 0.13 -8.78 -27.57
CA ALA A 307 0.21 -8.67 -29.02
C ALA A 307 -1.00 -7.86 -29.49
N GLN A 308 -0.74 -6.65 -30.01
CA GLN A 308 -1.81 -5.84 -30.58
C GLN A 308 -2.41 -6.55 -31.79
N THR A 309 -3.72 -6.79 -31.76
CA THR A 309 -4.45 -7.48 -32.83
C THR A 309 -5.22 -6.52 -33.74
N SER A 310 -5.43 -5.28 -33.31
CA SER A 310 -6.09 -4.23 -34.09
C SER A 310 -5.71 -2.83 -33.58
N ALA A 311 -5.76 -1.84 -34.48
CA ALA A 311 -5.65 -0.41 -34.14
C ALA A 311 -7.03 0.26 -33.91
N ALA A 312 -8.13 -0.47 -34.14
CA ALA A 312 -9.47 0.08 -33.94
C ALA A 312 -9.70 0.41 -32.46
N GLY A 313 -10.00 1.67 -32.16
CA GLY A 313 -10.24 2.16 -30.79
C GLY A 313 -8.98 2.43 -29.96
N SER A 314 -7.77 2.37 -30.54
CA SER A 314 -6.58 2.84 -29.83
C SER A 314 -6.51 4.37 -29.86
N GLU A 315 -6.41 5.01 -28.70
CA GLU A 315 -6.15 6.46 -28.58
C GLU A 315 -4.73 6.87 -29.01
N ALA A 316 -3.93 5.94 -29.54
CA ALA A 316 -2.59 6.16 -30.08
C ALA A 316 -2.57 6.97 -31.41
N SER A 317 -3.57 7.82 -31.68
CA SER A 317 -3.62 8.65 -32.89
C SER A 317 -3.16 10.09 -32.69
N ALA A 318 -2.62 10.46 -31.53
CA ALA A 318 -2.08 11.79 -31.31
C ALA A 318 -0.93 11.76 -30.31
N LEU A 319 0.29 11.44 -30.77
CA LEU A 319 1.53 12.14 -30.42
C LEU A 319 2.75 11.42 -31.03
N LEU A 320 3.51 12.20 -31.81
CA LEU A 320 4.87 12.01 -32.34
C LEU A 320 5.02 11.37 -33.75
N PRO A 321 5.41 12.16 -34.77
CA PRO A 321 6.07 11.62 -35.95
C PRO A 321 7.51 11.20 -35.58
N PHE A 322 7.96 10.06 -36.12
CA PHE A 322 9.37 9.70 -36.18
C PHE A 322 10.14 10.66 -37.10
#